data_AF-A0ABD0MR07-F1
#
_entry.id   AF-A0ABD0MR07-F1
#
_cell.length_a   1.000
_cell.length_b   1.000
_cell.length_c   1.000
_cell.angle_alpha   90.00
_cell.angle_beta   90.00
_cell.angle_gamma   90.00
#
_symmetry.space_group_name_H-M   'P 1'
#
loop_
_entity.id
_entity.type
_entity.pdbx_description
1 polymer ?
#
loop_
_entity_poly.entity_id
_entity_poly.type
_entity_poly.pdbx_seq_one_letter_code
_entity_poly.pdbx_strand_id
1 'polypeptide(L)' 'VSLLKRDKKKFTCTQCGKSLTCKKNLNIHMRIHTGEKPFTCDQCGKSFTHTSSIKAHMKIHSGEKLHECD' A
#
# COMPACT_ATOMS: atom_id res chain seq x y z
N VAL A 1 22.36 -2.74 -30.65
CA VAL A 1 21.51 -3.23 -29.55
C VAL A 1 20.27 -2.37 -29.48
N SER A 2 19.19 -2.81 -30.13
CA SER A 2 17.94 -2.04 -30.20
C SER A 2 17.35 -1.96 -28.80
N LEU A 3 17.45 -0.78 -28.18
CA LEU A 3 16.82 -0.47 -26.91
C LEU A 3 15.32 -0.66 -27.10
N LEU A 4 14.78 -1.78 -26.58
CA LEU A 4 13.35 -1.96 -26.41
C LEU A 4 12.88 -0.79 -25.56
N LYS A 5 12.33 0.25 -26.19
CA LYS A 5 11.54 1.28 -25.52
C LYS A 5 10.35 0.53 -24.93
N ARG A 6 10.52 0.08 -23.69
CA ARG A 6 9.46 -0.53 -22.91
C ARG A 6 8.51 0.61 -22.63
N ASP A 7 7.51 0.76 -23.50
CA ASP A 7 6.39 1.67 -23.31
C ASP A 7 5.80 1.33 -21.94
N LYS A 8 6.23 2.08 -20.93
CA LYS A 8 5.81 1.90 -19.55
C LYS A 8 4.38 2.40 -19.54
N LYS A 9 3.44 1.53 -19.91
CA LYS A 9 2.01 1.83 -19.94
C LYS A 9 1.64 2.39 -18.58
N LYS A 10 1.48 3.71 -18.52
CA LYS A 10 1.09 4.40 -17.31
C LYS A 10 -0.39 4.16 -17.09
N PHE A 11 -0.73 3.81 -15.86
CA PHE A 11 -2.10 3.61 -15.42
C PHE A 11 -2.55 4.91 -14.76
N THR A 12 -3.47 5.61 -15.41
CA THR A 12 -3.97 6.89 -14.94
C THR A 12 -5.23 6.68 -14.10
N CYS A 13 -5.27 7.33 -12.94
CA CYS A 13 -6.48 7.39 -12.12
C CYS A 13 -7.52 8.28 -12.79
N THR A 14 -8.73 7.76 -12.98
CA THR A 14 -9.84 8.51 -13.59
C THR A 14 -10.42 9.57 -12.66
N GLN A 15 -10.27 9.42 -11.34
CA GLN A 15 -10.82 10.36 -10.35
C GLN A 15 -9.96 11.61 -10.15
N CYS A 16 -8.63 11.50 -10.28
CA CYS A 16 -7.72 12.61 -10.00
C CYS A 16 -6.60 12.79 -11.03
N GLY A 17 -6.61 12.04 -12.14
CA GLY A 17 -5.62 12.14 -13.20
C GLY A 17 -4.21 11.64 -12.85
N LYS A 18 -4.00 11.09 -11.65
CA LYS A 18 -2.67 10.66 -11.20
C LYS A 18 -2.16 9.46 -12.02
N SER A 19 -0.98 9.60 -12.60
CA SER A 19 -0.34 8.55 -13.41
C SER A 19 0.57 7.66 -12.57
N LEU A 20 0.36 6.35 -12.63
CA LEU A 20 1.11 5.34 -11.89
C LEU A 20 1.79 4.36 -12.85
N THR A 21 2.94 3.83 -12.46
CA THR A 21 3.76 2.97 -13.32
C THR A 21 3.17 1.57 -13.51
N CYS A 22 2.31 1.11 -12.60
CA CYS A 22 1.78 -0.25 -12.57
C CYS A 22 0.30 -0.28 -12.16
N LYS A 23 -0.47 -1.25 -12.71
CA LYS A 23 -1.89 -1.45 -12.40
C LYS A 23 -2.14 -1.73 -10.91
N LYS A 24 -1.26 -2.50 -10.26
CA LYS A 24 -1.34 -2.77 -8.81
C LYS A 24 -1.34 -1.47 -8.01
N ASN A 25 -0.45 -0.55 -8.35
CA ASN A 25 -0.35 0.74 -7.66
C ASN A 25 -1.59 1.59 -7.93
N LEU A 26 -2.13 1.55 -9.15
CA LEU A 26 -3.42 2.20 -9.45
C LEU A 26 -4.54 1.63 -8.60
N ASN A 27 -4.67 0.31 -8.49
CA ASN A 27 -5.73 -0.32 -7.69
C ASN A 27 -5.62 0.07 -6.21
N ILE A 28 -4.40 0.05 -5.65
CA ILE A 28 -4.15 0.49 -4.27
C ILE A 28 -4.46 1.98 -4.13
N HIS A 29 -4.10 2.80 -5.12
CA HIS A 29 -4.45 4.21 -5.12
C HIS A 29 -5.96 4.43 -5.16
N MET A 30 -6.74 3.64 -5.89
CA MET A 30 -8.20 3.79 -5.91
C MET A 30 -8.84 3.66 -4.52
N ARG A 31 -8.20 2.93 -3.59
CA ARG A 31 -8.64 2.83 -2.19
C ARG A 31 -8.67 4.16 -1.45
N ILE A 32 -7.87 5.14 -1.86
CA ILE A 32 -7.92 6.48 -1.24
C ILE A 32 -9.20 7.25 -1.62
N HIS A 33 -9.79 6.92 -2.78
CA HIS A 33 -11.02 7.54 -3.25
C HIS A 33 -12.25 6.81 -2.72
N THR A 34 -12.21 5.48 -2.67
CA THR A 34 -13.32 4.67 -2.14
C THR A 34 -13.35 4.59 -0.62
N GLY A 35 -12.26 4.97 0.06
CA GLY A 35 -12.11 4.80 1.50
C GLY A 35 -11.95 3.34 1.93
N GLU A 36 -11.78 2.41 0.98
CA GLU A 36 -11.67 0.98 1.25
C GLU A 36 -10.37 0.68 2.01
N LYS A 37 -10.51 0.13 3.22
CA LYS A 37 -9.39 -0.22 4.09
C LYS A 37 -9.49 -1.71 4.44
N PRO A 38 -9.03 -2.61 3.55
CA PRO A 38 -9.24 -4.04 3.71
C PRO A 38 -8.46 -4.66 4.86
N PHE A 39 -7.50 -3.93 5.45
CA PHE A 39 -6.69 -4.43 6.55
C PHE A 39 -7.14 -3.79 7.85
N THR A 40 -7.97 -4.49 8.62
CA THR A 40 -8.43 -4.01 9.94
C THR A 40 -7.64 -4.67 11.05
N CYS A 41 -7.19 -3.87 12.01
CA CYS A 41 -6.62 -4.35 13.25
C CYS A 41 -7.73 -4.92 14.11
N ASP A 42 -7.65 -6.21 14.42
CA ASP A 42 -8.65 -6.90 15.25
C ASP A 42 -8.65 -6.39 16.71
N GLN A 43 -7.49 -5.92 17.21
CA GLN A 43 -7.36 -5.48 18.59
C GLN A 43 -7.97 -4.10 18.88
N CYS A 44 -7.94 -3.18 17.92
CA CYS A 44 -8.41 -1.80 18.13
C CYS A 44 -9.37 -1.28 17.05
N GLY A 45 -9.74 -2.12 16.08
CA GLY A 45 -10.64 -1.77 14.98
C GLY A 45 -10.07 -0.78 13.97
N LYS A 46 -8.79 -0.38 14.07
CA LYS A 46 -8.18 0.56 13.10
C LYS A 46 -7.96 -0.11 11.75
N SER A 47 -8.48 0.49 10.69
CA SER A 47 -8.30 -0.01 9.32
C SER A 47 -7.21 0.73 8.53
N PHE A 48 -6.51 -0.02 7.68
CA PHE A 48 -5.38 0.40 6.86
C PHE A 48 -5.57 0.00 5.40
N THR A 49 -4.97 0.76 4.50
CA THR A 49 -5.02 0.50 3.05
C THR A 49 -3.94 -0.48 2.58
N HIS A 50 -2.84 -0.59 3.32
CA HIS A 50 -1.64 -1.36 2.97
C HIS A 50 -1.27 -2.39 4.05
N THR A 51 -0.75 -3.54 3.62
CA THR A 51 -0.26 -4.60 4.51
C THR A 51 0.93 -4.19 5.36
N SER A 52 1.86 -3.40 4.80
CA SER A 52 3.02 -2.89 5.54
C SER A 52 2.60 -1.97 6.69
N SER A 53 1.57 -1.15 6.47
CA SER A 53 1.03 -0.24 7.49
C SER A 53 0.39 -0.99 8.65
N ILE A 54 -0.48 -1.99 8.39
CA ILE A 54 -1.05 -2.80 9.47
C ILE A 54 0.04 -3.61 10.18
N LYS A 55 1.01 -4.19 9.47
CA LYS A 55 2.11 -4.94 10.10
C LYS A 55 2.93 -4.06 11.04
N ALA A 56 3.27 -2.84 10.61
CA ALA A 56 3.97 -1.88 11.47
C ALA A 56 3.11 -1.47 12.67
N HIS A 57 1.80 -1.31 12.47
CA HIS A 57 0.86 -1.05 13.55
C HIS A 57 0.74 -2.22 14.52
N MET A 58 0.71 -3.47 14.09
CA MET A 58 0.63 -4.60 15.02
C MET A 58 1.82 -4.65 16.00
N LYS A 59 2.98 -4.10 15.63
CA LYS A 59 4.13 -3.98 16.56
C LYS A 59 3.82 -3.13 17.79
N ILE A 60 2.94 -2.12 17.69
CA ILE A 60 2.55 -1.31 18.85
C ILE A 60 1.66 -2.10 19.82
N HIS A 61 0.94 -3.11 19.32
CA HIS A 61 0.08 -3.98 20.12
C HIS A 61 0.86 -5.14 20.72
N SER A 62 1.77 -5.74 19.95
CA SER A 62 2.64 -6.81 20.42
C SER A 62 3.60 -6.38 21.53
N GLY A 63 3.86 -5.07 21.69
CA GLY A 63 4.88 -4.59 22.63
C GLY A 63 6.28 -5.15 22.36
N GLU A 64 6.50 -5.71 21.16
CA GLU A 64 7.73 -6.40 20.77
C GLU A 64 8.86 -5.36 20.61
N LYS A 65 9.49 -5.05 21.75
CA LYS A 65 10.90 -4.66 21.84
C LYS A 65 11.74 -5.88 21.42
N LEU A 66 11.68 -6.28 20.16
CA LEU A 66 12.61 -7.26 19.60
C LEU A 66 13.84 -6.54 19.07
N HIS A 67 14.66 -6.06 20.01
CA HIS A 67 16.07 -5.76 19.80
C HIS A 67 16.78 -6.19 21.09
N GLU A 68 16.85 -7.49 21.33
CA GLU A 68 18.07 -8.03 21.93
C GLU A 68 19.11 -8.04 20.81
N CYS A 69 20.02 -7.07 20.85
CA CYS A 69 21.31 -7.25 20.22
C CYS A 69 22.15 -8.09 21.20
N ASP A 70 22.67 -9.21 20.71
CA ASP A 70 23.86 -9.87 21.28
C ASP A 70 25.09 -8.97 21.07
#